data_AF-A0A0M2P2B9-F1
#
_entry.id   AF-A0A0M2P2B9-F1
#
_cell.length_a   1.000
_cell.length_b   1.000
_cell.length_c   1.000
_cell.angle_alpha   90.00
_cell.angle_beta   90.00
_cell.angle_gamma   90.00
#
_symmetry.space_group_name_H-M   'P 1'
#
loop_
_entity.id
_entity.type
_entity.pdbx_description
1 polymer ?
#
loop_
_entity_poly.entity_id
_entity_poly.type
_entity_poly.pdbx_seq_one_letter_code
_entity_poly.pdbx_strand_id
1 'polypeptide(L)'
;METVTIINLVIFFFLIALTTVFVGSEFALVKVRTTRIEQLATEGNGSARVVKKMIKNLDYYLSACQLGITVTSLGLGWLGEPTFNKLLHPLFELIHLPEALTTTFSFIVAFIIVTYLHVVLGELAPKTLAIQYTEKLALVYARPLYYFGFIMKPLIWLMNGSARMIIRMFGVDPDANNDAMSEEEIKIIINNSYNGGEINQTELAYMQNIFSFDERHAKDIMVPRTQMVTLNEPFNVDELLETIKEHQFTRYPITEDGDKDHVKGFINVKEFLTEYASGKPMKASNYIHDLPMISETTRISDALIRMQREHVHISLIIDEYGGTAGILTMEDILEEIVGEIRDEFDDDEVNDVLRLSDNKYQINGRVLLDDLNDQFGIEFEDSEDIDTIGGWLQAHNTNLQPNDYVDTQYDRWVISEVDNHQIINVILEFEYHETRPTPEEDEDEESNDN
;
A
#
# COMPACT_ATOMS: atom_id res chain seq x y z
N MET A 1 15.90 61.19 23.22
CA MET A 1 16.48 60.21 22.27
C MET A 1 16.99 60.97 21.06
N GLU A 2 18.19 60.65 20.59
CA GLU A 2 18.69 61.14 19.31
C GLU A 2 17.77 60.66 18.17
N THR A 3 17.50 61.50 17.18
CA THR A 3 16.68 61.15 16.00
C THR A 3 17.15 59.86 15.33
N VAL A 4 18.46 59.61 15.36
CA VAL A 4 19.10 58.39 14.81
C VAL A 4 18.64 57.13 15.53
N THR A 5 18.51 57.13 16.86
CA THR A 5 18.05 55.96 17.62
C THR A 5 16.60 55.60 17.30
N ILE A 6 15.75 56.61 17.09
CA ILE A 6 14.35 56.40 16.71
C ILE A 6 14.28 55.77 15.32
N ILE A 7 15.04 56.29 14.35
CA ILE A 7 15.10 55.73 13.00
C ILE A 7 15.58 54.27 13.05
N ASN A 8 16.63 53.97 13.80
CA ASN A 8 17.13 52.60 13.91
C ASN A 8 16.12 51.65 14.54
N LEU A 9 15.36 52.08 15.56
CA LEU A 9 14.29 51.27 16.14
C LEU A 9 13.17 51.01 15.14
N VAL A 10 12.79 52.00 14.32
CA VAL A 10 11.79 51.81 13.26
C VAL A 10 12.28 50.78 12.25
N ILE A 11 13.54 50.87 11.82
CA ILE A 11 14.14 49.89 10.90
C ILE A 11 14.23 48.52 11.56
N PHE A 12 14.55 48.45 12.85
CA PHE A 12 14.62 47.20 13.61
C PHE A 12 13.26 46.48 13.62
N PHE A 13 12.18 47.15 14.00
CA PHE A 13 10.84 46.54 13.99
C PHE A 13 10.35 46.24 12.56
N PHE A 14 10.74 47.04 11.57
CA PHE A 14 10.45 46.75 10.17
C PHE A 14 11.16 45.47 9.70
N LEU A 15 12.43 45.27 10.07
CA LEU A 15 13.16 44.05 9.76
C LEU A 15 12.54 42.83 10.45
N ILE A 16 12.11 42.93 11.72
CA ILE A 16 11.35 41.86 12.39
C ILE A 16 10.08 41.52 11.61
N ALA A 17 9.29 42.52 11.21
CA ALA A 17 8.06 42.30 10.44
C ALA A 17 8.36 41.63 9.09
N LEU A 18 9.47 41.96 8.46
CA LEU A 18 9.90 41.32 7.22
C LEU A 18 10.33 39.86 7.46
N THR A 19 11.05 39.57 8.55
CA THR A 19 11.37 38.20 8.98
C THR A 19 10.08 37.39 9.20
N THR A 20 9.08 37.96 9.87
CA THR A 20 7.76 37.36 10.09
C THR A 20 7.08 36.96 8.78
N VAL A 21 7.18 37.78 7.73
CA VAL A 21 6.62 37.45 6.41
C VAL A 21 7.37 36.28 5.78
N PHE A 22 8.70 36.24 5.84
CA PHE A 22 9.48 35.13 5.26
C PHE A 22 9.25 33.82 5.99
N VAL A 23 9.37 33.81 7.32
CA VAL A 23 9.08 32.63 8.16
C VAL A 23 7.63 32.20 7.95
N GLY A 24 6.69 33.14 7.98
CA GLY A 24 5.28 32.86 7.76
C GLY A 24 5.00 32.25 6.39
N SER A 25 5.71 32.69 5.35
CA SER A 25 5.60 32.14 3.99
C SER A 25 6.17 30.74 3.88
N GLU A 26 7.34 30.49 4.46
CA GLU A 26 8.02 29.20 4.46
C GLU A 26 7.11 28.12 5.03
N PHE A 27 6.66 28.29 6.27
CA PHE A 27 5.83 27.30 6.95
C PHE A 27 4.44 27.17 6.31
N ALA A 28 3.86 28.26 5.81
CA ALA A 28 2.59 28.19 5.11
C ALA A 28 2.70 27.43 3.78
N LEU A 29 3.78 27.62 3.00
CA LEU A 29 4.00 26.91 1.74
C LEU A 29 4.29 25.42 1.94
N VAL A 30 5.02 25.06 3.00
CA VAL A 30 5.29 23.65 3.32
C VAL A 30 4.01 22.93 3.77
N LYS A 31 3.15 23.60 4.55
CA LYS A 31 1.99 22.94 5.17
C LYS A 31 0.72 22.99 4.31
N VAL A 32 0.67 23.82 3.27
CA VAL A 32 -0.56 24.01 2.49
C VAL A 32 -0.89 22.77 1.64
N ARG A 33 -2.16 22.39 1.62
CA ARG A 33 -2.64 21.27 0.79
C ARG A 33 -2.77 21.70 -0.67
N THR A 34 -2.09 20.98 -1.57
CA THR A 34 -2.09 21.26 -3.02
C THR A 34 -3.51 21.25 -3.60
N THR A 35 -4.31 20.23 -3.28
CA THR A 35 -5.69 20.07 -3.76
C THR A 35 -6.57 21.29 -3.46
N ARG A 36 -6.46 21.84 -2.25
CA ARG A 36 -7.20 23.02 -1.82
C ARG A 36 -6.80 24.28 -2.59
N ILE A 37 -5.50 24.47 -2.84
CA ILE A 37 -5.00 25.59 -3.65
C ILE A 37 -5.45 25.47 -5.11
N GLU A 38 -5.51 24.25 -5.65
CA GLU A 38 -6.04 24.01 -6.99
C GLU A 38 -7.52 24.34 -7.10
N GLN A 39 -8.33 23.96 -6.10
CA GLN A 39 -9.73 24.34 -6.02
C GLN A 39 -9.88 25.87 -6.04
N LEU A 40 -9.19 26.59 -5.15
CA LEU A 40 -9.26 28.05 -5.07
C LEU A 40 -8.77 28.75 -6.35
N ALA A 41 -7.79 28.17 -7.05
CA ALA A 41 -7.32 28.68 -8.33
C ALA A 41 -8.38 28.54 -9.43
N THR A 42 -9.12 27.43 -9.43
CA THR A 42 -10.25 27.16 -10.33
C THR A 42 -11.44 28.08 -10.05
N GLU A 43 -11.71 28.38 -8.78
CA GLU A 43 -12.70 29.37 -8.32
C GLU A 43 -12.31 30.83 -8.66
N GLY A 44 -11.15 31.05 -9.29
CA GLY A 44 -10.74 32.35 -9.82
C GLY A 44 -9.83 33.16 -8.90
N ASN A 45 -9.37 32.61 -7.77
CA ASN A 45 -8.48 33.32 -6.86
C ASN A 45 -7.08 33.52 -7.49
N GLY A 46 -6.74 34.78 -7.77
CA GLY A 46 -5.46 35.13 -8.40
C GLY A 46 -4.22 34.85 -7.54
N SER A 47 -4.33 34.91 -6.20
CA SER A 47 -3.23 34.53 -5.30
C SER A 47 -3.04 33.02 -5.27
N ALA A 48 -4.11 32.23 -5.32
CA ALA A 48 -4.03 30.77 -5.37
C ALA A 48 -3.28 30.28 -6.62
N ARG A 49 -3.43 30.96 -7.77
CA ARG A 49 -2.62 30.67 -8.97
C ARG A 49 -1.12 30.93 -8.76
N VAL A 50 -0.76 31.93 -7.97
CA VAL A 50 0.64 32.23 -7.65
C VAL A 50 1.18 31.16 -6.69
N VAL A 51 0.43 30.83 -5.63
CA VAL A 51 0.78 29.75 -4.70
C VAL A 51 0.97 28.43 -5.46
N LYS A 52 0.06 28.07 -6.38
CA LYS A 52 0.19 26.87 -7.23
C LYS A 52 1.51 26.85 -8.01
N LYS A 53 1.92 27.97 -8.59
CA LYS A 53 3.22 28.09 -9.29
C LYS A 53 4.41 27.96 -8.34
N MET A 54 4.26 28.43 -7.10
CA MET A 54 5.30 28.36 -6.08
C MET A 54 5.48 26.94 -5.54
N ILE A 55 4.39 26.22 -5.26
CA ILE A 55 4.42 24.81 -4.85
C ILE A 55 5.13 23.95 -5.89
N LYS A 56 4.87 24.20 -7.20
CA LYS A 56 5.56 23.48 -8.28
C LYS A 56 7.10 23.65 -8.27
N ASN A 57 7.61 24.74 -7.71
CA ASN A 57 9.04 25.00 -7.55
C ASN A 57 9.35 25.28 -6.07
N LEU A 58 8.85 24.42 -5.18
CA LEU A 58 8.87 24.67 -3.73
C LEU A 58 10.29 24.98 -3.24
N ASP A 59 11.28 24.16 -3.60
CA ASP A 59 12.67 24.33 -3.20
C ASP A 59 13.21 25.73 -3.50
N TYR A 60 12.91 26.27 -4.69
CA TYR A 60 13.35 27.61 -5.06
C TYR A 60 12.75 28.69 -4.15
N TYR A 61 11.48 28.57 -3.78
CA TYR A 61 10.83 29.54 -2.89
C TYR A 61 11.18 29.32 -1.41
N LEU A 62 11.51 28.08 -1.01
CA LEU A 62 12.11 27.81 0.31
C LEU A 62 13.49 28.46 0.41
N SER A 63 14.35 28.31 -0.61
CA SER A 63 15.63 29.03 -0.67
C SER A 63 15.45 30.54 -0.65
N ALA A 64 14.42 31.07 -1.31
CA ALA A 64 14.09 32.50 -1.26
C ALA A 64 13.71 32.94 0.17
N CYS A 65 12.86 32.18 0.87
CA CYS A 65 12.52 32.47 2.26
C CYS A 65 13.76 32.45 3.16
N GLN A 66 14.59 31.41 3.04
CA GLN A 66 15.79 31.23 3.86
C GLN A 66 16.81 32.35 3.65
N LEU A 67 16.97 32.82 2.40
CA LEU A 67 17.76 34.00 2.09
C LEU A 67 17.18 35.25 2.76
N GLY A 68 15.86 35.44 2.65
CA GLY A 68 15.15 36.58 3.26
C GLY A 68 15.30 36.61 4.78
N ILE A 69 15.07 35.47 5.44
CA ILE A 69 15.28 35.28 6.88
C ILE A 69 16.72 35.66 7.22
N THR A 70 17.71 35.03 6.58
CA THR A 70 19.13 35.28 6.84
C THR A 70 19.50 36.77 6.72
N VAL A 71 19.10 37.43 5.63
CA VAL A 71 19.39 38.86 5.41
C VAL A 71 18.75 39.73 6.49
N THR A 72 17.50 39.45 6.85
CA THR A 72 16.81 40.20 7.91
C THR A 72 17.42 39.96 9.29
N SER A 73 17.75 38.71 9.64
CA SER A 73 18.39 38.36 10.92
C SER A 73 19.78 38.99 11.07
N LEU A 74 20.60 38.98 10.00
CA LEU A 74 21.90 39.66 10.00
C LEU A 74 21.72 41.18 10.14
N GLY A 75 20.74 41.76 9.44
CA GLY A 75 20.41 43.17 9.58
C GLY A 75 19.95 43.55 11.00
N LEU A 76 19.16 42.69 11.64
CA LEU A 76 18.73 42.84 13.04
C LEU A 76 19.89 42.75 14.01
N GLY A 77 20.84 41.83 13.79
CA GLY A 77 22.06 41.74 14.59
C GLY A 77 22.89 43.03 14.48
N TRP A 78 23.13 43.50 13.25
CA TRP A 78 23.93 44.69 12.99
C TRP A 78 23.28 45.98 13.52
N LEU A 79 21.97 46.16 13.35
CA LEU A 79 21.27 47.36 13.81
C LEU A 79 20.84 47.29 15.28
N GLY A 80 20.49 46.11 15.76
CA GLY A 80 19.92 45.89 17.09
C GLY A 80 20.93 46.19 18.19
N GLU A 81 22.11 45.57 18.14
CA GLU A 81 23.13 45.73 19.18
C GLU A 81 23.48 47.20 19.47
N PRO A 82 23.91 48.04 18.50
CA PRO A 82 24.27 49.43 18.79
C PRO A 82 23.07 50.28 19.23
N THR A 83 21.86 49.95 18.78
CA THR A 83 20.64 50.71 19.08
C THR A 83 20.18 50.44 20.51
N PHE A 84 20.13 49.17 20.92
CA PHE A 84 19.75 48.79 22.27
C PHE A 84 20.85 49.12 23.28
N ASN A 85 22.13 49.03 22.90
CA ASN A 85 23.23 49.47 23.77
C ASN A 85 23.10 50.98 24.13
N LYS A 86 22.84 51.84 23.14
CA LYS A 86 22.56 53.27 23.38
C LYS A 86 21.28 53.52 24.20
N LEU A 87 20.27 52.66 24.06
CA LEU A 87 19.02 52.76 24.81
C LEU A 87 19.20 52.38 26.29
N LEU A 88 20.09 51.43 26.57
CA LEU A 88 20.34 50.90 27.91
C LEU A 88 21.40 51.70 28.70
N HIS A 89 22.31 52.41 28.02
CA HIS A 89 23.36 53.20 28.67
C HIS A 89 22.86 54.15 29.78
N PRO A 90 21.77 54.93 29.59
CA PRO A 90 21.23 55.81 30.63
C PRO A 90 20.71 55.05 31.86
N LEU A 91 20.26 53.80 31.68
CA LEU A 91 19.76 52.96 32.75
C LEU A 91 20.91 52.44 33.62
N PHE A 92 22.06 52.12 33.02
CA PHE A 92 23.24 51.67 33.75
C PHE A 92 23.98 52.82 34.45
N GLU A 93 23.97 54.03 33.86
CA GLU A 93 24.48 55.24 34.53
C GLU A 93 23.71 55.55 35.81
N LEU A 94 22.39 55.32 35.84
CA LEU A 94 21.56 55.49 37.04
C LEU A 94 22.00 54.55 38.19
N ILE A 95 22.54 53.39 37.86
CA ILE A 95 22.97 52.35 38.82
C ILE A 95 24.45 52.54 39.23
N HIS A 96 25.13 53.59 38.74
CA HIS A 96 26.52 53.94 39.07
C HIS A 96 27.53 52.80 38.81
N LEU A 97 27.36 52.06 37.71
CA LEU A 97 28.33 51.03 37.33
C LEU A 97 29.65 51.67 36.84
N PRO A 98 30.82 51.05 37.13
CA PRO A 98 32.09 51.42 36.52
C PRO A 98 32.03 51.31 34.98
N GLU A 99 32.55 52.31 34.25
CA GLU A 99 32.45 52.40 32.77
C GLU A 99 32.93 51.15 32.02
N ALA A 100 33.97 50.49 32.53
CA ALA A 100 34.51 49.25 31.95
C ALA A 100 33.49 48.09 32.02
N LEU A 101 32.69 48.02 33.09
CA LEU A 101 31.65 47.01 33.24
C LEU A 101 30.38 47.41 32.47
N THR A 102 30.04 48.70 32.43
CA THR A 102 28.87 49.21 31.72
C THR A 102 28.85 48.81 30.25
N THR A 103 29.99 48.91 29.56
CA THR A 103 30.08 48.59 28.13
C THR A 103 29.83 47.10 27.86
N THR A 104 30.47 46.21 28.61
CA THR A 104 30.32 44.76 28.44
C THR A 104 28.93 44.26 28.85
N PHE A 105 28.40 44.74 30.00
CA PHE A 105 27.06 44.37 30.44
C PHE A 105 25.98 44.90 29.50
N SER A 106 26.11 46.12 29.00
CA SER A 106 25.17 46.68 28.03
C SER A 106 25.18 45.91 26.73
N PHE A 107 26.35 45.49 26.22
CA PHE A 107 26.45 44.60 25.07
C PHE A 107 25.72 43.27 25.30
N ILE A 108 26.01 42.57 26.41
CA ILE A 108 25.41 41.27 26.71
C ILE A 108 23.88 41.39 26.83
N VAL A 109 23.39 42.40 27.57
CA VAL A 109 21.95 42.61 27.75
C VAL A 109 21.26 43.01 26.45
N ALA A 110 21.87 43.90 25.66
CA ALA A 110 21.36 44.28 24.34
C ALA A 110 21.29 43.06 23.40
N PHE A 111 22.34 42.23 23.37
CA PHE A 111 22.37 41.01 22.56
C PHE A 111 21.28 40.02 22.96
N ILE A 112 21.08 39.79 24.27
CA ILE A 112 20.00 38.92 24.78
C ILE A 112 18.63 39.46 24.39
N ILE A 113 18.37 40.76 24.59
CA ILE A 113 17.08 41.38 24.25
C ILE A 113 16.81 41.30 22.74
N VAL A 114 17.79 41.64 21.91
CA VAL A 114 17.66 41.60 20.45
C VAL A 114 17.40 40.17 19.99
N THR A 115 18.17 39.21 20.50
CA THR A 115 17.99 37.79 20.16
C THR A 115 16.62 37.29 20.58
N TYR A 116 16.17 37.62 21.79
CA TYR A 116 14.84 37.22 22.28
C TYR A 116 13.73 37.82 21.42
N LEU A 117 13.77 39.12 21.13
CA LEU A 117 12.78 39.78 20.29
C LEU A 117 12.77 39.20 18.87
N HIS A 118 13.94 38.96 18.27
CA HIS A 118 14.06 38.34 16.95
C HIS A 118 13.47 36.93 16.93
N VAL A 119 13.88 36.05 17.85
CA VAL A 119 13.42 34.64 17.86
C VAL A 119 11.93 34.57 18.17
N VAL A 120 11.43 35.32 19.15
CA VAL A 120 10.01 35.23 19.55
C VAL A 120 9.10 35.88 18.51
N LEU A 121 9.38 37.11 18.09
CA LEU A 121 8.50 37.87 17.21
C LEU A 121 8.75 37.59 15.72
N GLY A 122 10.00 37.35 15.34
CA GLY A 122 10.40 37.08 13.97
C GLY A 122 10.21 35.63 13.54
N GLU A 123 10.36 34.67 14.47
CA GLU A 123 10.40 33.24 14.12
C GLU A 123 9.29 32.41 14.78
N LEU A 124 9.26 32.31 16.11
CA LEU A 124 8.35 31.40 16.82
C LEU A 124 6.87 31.76 16.64
N ALA A 125 6.49 33.01 16.93
CA ALA A 125 5.08 33.42 16.80
C ALA A 125 4.58 33.35 15.34
N PRO A 126 5.35 33.84 14.33
CA PRO A 126 4.98 33.69 12.92
C PRO A 126 4.85 32.24 12.48
N LYS A 127 5.75 31.36 12.92
CA LYS A 127 5.68 29.92 12.64
C LYS A 127 4.40 29.30 13.16
N THR A 128 4.04 29.57 14.42
CA THR A 128 2.79 29.07 15.01
C THR A 128 1.57 29.57 14.26
N LEU A 129 1.54 30.85 13.89
CA LEU A 129 0.44 31.42 13.09
C LEU A 129 0.37 30.83 11.68
N ALA A 130 1.52 30.60 11.03
CA ALA A 130 1.59 29.97 9.72
C ALA A 130 0.99 28.58 9.72
N ILE A 131 1.28 27.77 10.75
CA ILE A 131 0.72 26.42 10.86
C ILE A 131 -0.80 26.47 11.08
N GLN A 132 -1.28 27.34 11.97
CA GLN A 132 -2.71 27.44 12.29
C GLN A 132 -3.54 28.04 11.14
N TYR A 133 -2.99 29.04 10.43
CA TYR A 133 -3.68 29.80 9.38
C TYR A 133 -3.00 29.63 8.01
N THR A 134 -2.57 28.40 7.72
CA THR A 134 -1.76 28.02 6.55
C THR A 134 -2.30 28.61 5.25
N GLU A 135 -3.56 28.33 4.89
CA GLU A 135 -4.14 28.78 3.61
C GLU A 135 -4.16 30.30 3.47
N LYS A 136 -4.63 30.98 4.51
CA LYS A 136 -4.79 32.45 4.50
C LYS A 136 -3.43 33.12 4.35
N LEU A 137 -2.43 32.69 5.12
CA LEU A 137 -1.10 33.28 5.08
C LEU A 137 -0.35 32.94 3.79
N ALA A 138 -0.49 31.72 3.27
CA ALA A 138 0.04 31.36 1.95
C ALA A 138 -0.49 32.30 0.87
N LEU A 139 -1.80 32.58 0.84
CA LEU A 139 -2.42 33.46 -0.16
C LEU A 139 -2.02 34.93 -0.01
N VAL A 140 -1.88 35.42 1.22
CA VAL A 140 -1.49 36.80 1.51
C VAL A 140 -0.03 37.05 1.17
N TYR A 141 0.87 36.12 1.53
CA TYR A 141 2.30 36.29 1.34
C TYR A 141 2.81 35.84 -0.04
N ALA A 142 2.01 35.08 -0.79
CA ALA A 142 2.38 34.58 -2.12
C ALA A 142 2.96 35.64 -3.06
N ARG A 143 2.29 36.79 -3.19
CA ARG A 143 2.70 37.83 -4.14
C ARG A 143 4.00 38.52 -3.70
N PRO A 144 4.12 39.05 -2.46
CA PRO A 144 5.40 39.58 -1.97
C PRO A 144 6.57 38.62 -2.17
N LEU A 145 6.38 37.35 -1.81
CA LEU A 145 7.43 36.34 -1.93
C LEU A 145 7.74 36.01 -3.39
N TYR A 146 6.75 35.96 -4.28
CA TYR A 146 6.96 35.73 -5.70
C TYR A 146 7.86 36.80 -6.33
N TYR A 147 7.60 38.09 -6.04
CA TYR A 147 8.44 39.19 -6.53
C TYR A 147 9.82 39.19 -5.89
N PHE A 148 9.92 38.91 -4.60
CA PHE A 148 11.21 38.76 -3.93
C PHE A 148 12.06 37.66 -4.57
N GLY A 149 11.47 36.49 -4.82
CA GLY A 149 12.11 35.39 -5.54
C GLY A 149 12.62 35.85 -6.91
N PHE A 150 11.77 36.53 -7.69
CA PHE A 150 12.17 37.06 -9.00
C PHE A 150 13.40 37.99 -8.94
N ILE A 151 13.45 38.91 -7.97
CA ILE A 151 14.57 39.84 -7.77
C ILE A 151 15.82 39.08 -7.31
N MET A 152 15.68 38.14 -6.37
CA MET A 152 16.78 37.38 -5.78
C MET A 152 17.20 36.16 -6.57
N LYS A 153 16.59 35.91 -7.73
CA LYS A 153 16.88 34.78 -8.62
C LYS A 153 18.37 34.53 -8.86
N PRO A 154 19.23 35.53 -9.19
CA PRO A 154 20.65 35.26 -9.41
C PRO A 154 21.36 34.76 -8.14
N LEU A 155 20.99 35.29 -6.97
CA LEU A 155 21.59 34.89 -5.70
C LEU A 155 21.13 33.50 -5.26
N ILE A 156 19.83 33.20 -5.42
CA ILE A 156 19.28 31.86 -5.14
C ILE A 156 19.90 30.82 -6.07
N TRP A 157 20.07 31.14 -7.36
CA TRP A 157 20.71 30.24 -8.31
C TRP A 157 22.15 29.92 -7.90
N LEU A 158 22.91 30.92 -7.45
CA LEU A 158 24.27 30.74 -6.95
C LEU A 158 24.29 29.85 -5.70
N MET A 159 23.42 30.10 -4.71
CA MET A 159 23.32 29.29 -3.49
C MET A 159 22.96 27.84 -3.80
N ASN A 160 21.91 27.60 -4.58
CA ASN A 160 21.45 26.25 -4.89
C ASN A 160 22.47 25.51 -5.78
N GLY A 161 23.16 26.24 -6.65
CA GLY A 161 24.29 25.71 -7.41
C GLY A 161 25.43 25.24 -6.51
N SER A 162 25.83 26.06 -5.53
CA SER A 162 26.85 25.67 -4.56
C SER A 162 26.43 24.48 -3.70
N ALA A 163 25.17 24.42 -3.25
CA ALA A 163 24.65 23.31 -2.46
C ALA A 163 24.70 22.00 -3.25
N ARG A 164 24.22 21.99 -4.50
CA ARG A 164 24.30 20.81 -5.38
C ARG A 164 25.74 20.37 -5.64
N MET A 165 26.67 21.31 -5.79
CA MET A 165 28.08 20.97 -5.98
C MET A 165 28.67 20.29 -4.74
N ILE A 166 28.32 20.76 -3.54
CA ILE A 166 28.75 20.14 -2.28
C ILE A 166 28.14 18.75 -2.14
N ILE A 167 26.84 18.59 -2.37
CA ILE A 167 26.13 17.29 -2.24
C ILE A 167 26.70 16.25 -3.22
N ARG A 168 26.99 16.65 -4.46
CA ARG A 168 27.65 15.77 -5.44
C ARG A 168 29.06 15.35 -5.02
N MET A 169 29.77 16.17 -4.24
CA MET A 169 31.08 15.80 -3.68
C MET A 169 30.97 14.66 -2.68
N PHE A 170 29.82 14.50 -2.03
CA PHE A 170 29.50 13.38 -1.12
C PHE A 170 28.85 12.19 -1.84
N GLY A 171 28.74 12.21 -3.17
CA GLY A 171 28.21 11.09 -3.96
C GLY A 171 26.69 10.95 -3.97
N VAL A 172 25.95 11.95 -3.48
CA VAL A 172 24.47 11.94 -3.49
C VAL A 172 23.97 12.63 -4.76
N ASP A 173 23.05 12.00 -5.48
CA ASP A 173 22.38 12.61 -6.63
C ASP A 173 21.16 13.42 -6.15
N PRO A 174 21.18 14.76 -6.27
CA PRO A 174 20.08 15.61 -5.80
C PRO A 174 18.80 15.52 -6.65
N ASP A 175 18.83 14.84 -7.81
CA ASP A 175 17.70 14.73 -8.74
C ASP A 175 17.07 13.32 -8.76
N ALA A 176 17.44 12.44 -7.80
CA ALA A 176 16.87 11.09 -7.68
C ALA A 176 15.45 11.14 -7.09
N ASN A 177 14.45 11.38 -7.93
CA ASN A 177 13.05 11.19 -7.57
C ASN A 177 12.74 9.68 -7.48
N ASN A 178 12.65 9.15 -6.25
CA ASN A 178 12.02 7.86 -5.96
C ASN A 178 10.49 8.04 -5.84
N ASP A 179 9.85 8.51 -6.91
CA ASP A 179 8.37 8.58 -6.96
C ASP A 179 7.73 7.20 -7.22
N ALA A 180 8.56 6.16 -7.42
CA ALA A 180 8.09 4.78 -7.50
C ALA A 180 7.90 4.24 -6.08
N MET A 181 6.64 4.04 -5.70
CA MET A 181 6.30 3.35 -4.46
C MET A 181 6.50 1.84 -4.62
N SER A 182 6.94 1.19 -3.55
CA SER A 182 6.93 -0.28 -3.49
C SER A 182 5.50 -0.80 -3.25
N GLU A 183 5.29 -2.09 -3.50
CA GLU A 183 4.00 -2.73 -3.23
C GLU A 183 3.63 -2.65 -1.75
N GLU A 184 4.60 -2.86 -0.85
CA GLU A 184 4.42 -2.78 0.60
C GLU A 184 3.99 -1.37 1.03
N GLU A 185 4.57 -0.33 0.43
CA GLU A 185 4.15 1.05 0.69
C GLU A 185 2.71 1.29 0.23
N ILE A 186 2.28 0.69 -0.90
CA ILE A 186 0.90 0.77 -1.37
C ILE A 186 -0.05 0.03 -0.39
N LYS A 187 0.32 -1.19 0.05
CA LYS A 187 -0.44 -1.95 1.07
C LYS A 187 -0.62 -1.13 2.35
N ILE A 188 0.42 -0.44 2.82
CA ILE A 188 0.35 0.46 3.99
C ILE A 188 -0.63 1.61 3.76
N ILE A 189 -0.63 2.24 2.57
CA ILE A 189 -1.57 3.33 2.27
C ILE A 189 -3.02 2.84 2.25
N ILE A 190 -3.27 1.68 1.64
CA ILE A 190 -4.62 1.11 1.55
C ILE A 190 -5.13 0.75 2.95
N ASN A 191 -4.32 0.10 3.78
CA ASN A 191 -4.67 -0.21 5.18
C ASN A 191 -4.95 1.05 6.01
N ASN A 192 -4.13 2.09 5.86
CA ASN A 192 -4.39 3.38 6.51
C ASN A 192 -5.69 4.03 6.04
N SER A 193 -6.06 3.84 4.77
CA SER A 193 -7.31 4.37 4.20
C SER A 193 -8.54 3.60 4.70
N TYR A 194 -8.43 2.29 4.89
CA TYR A 194 -9.44 1.45 5.55
C TYR A 194 -9.64 1.88 7.02
N ASN A 195 -8.56 2.01 7.79
CA ASN A 195 -8.60 2.48 9.18
C ASN A 195 -9.16 3.91 9.29
N GLY A 196 -8.93 4.74 8.27
CA GLY A 196 -9.50 6.08 8.14
C GLY A 196 -10.99 6.11 7.76
N GLY A 197 -11.57 4.97 7.38
CA GLY A 197 -12.97 4.84 6.97
C GLY A 197 -13.28 5.32 5.55
N GLU A 198 -12.25 5.54 4.73
CA GLU A 198 -12.42 5.95 3.32
C GLU A 198 -12.59 4.75 2.37
N ILE A 199 -12.21 3.56 2.82
CA ILE A 199 -12.32 2.28 2.10
C ILE A 199 -13.12 1.31 2.97
N ASN A 200 -13.99 0.50 2.36
CA ASN A 200 -14.73 -0.54 3.08
C ASN A 200 -14.00 -1.90 3.06
N GLN A 201 -14.47 -2.87 3.86
CA GLN A 201 -13.80 -4.17 4.01
C GLN A 201 -13.75 -4.97 2.69
N THR A 202 -14.80 -4.90 1.87
CA THR A 202 -14.86 -5.59 0.58
C THR A 202 -13.86 -5.01 -0.41
N GLU A 203 -13.73 -3.68 -0.46
CA GLU A 203 -12.74 -3.00 -1.29
C GLU A 203 -11.30 -3.32 -0.86
N LEU A 204 -11.05 -3.42 0.45
CA LEU A 204 -9.76 -3.85 0.98
C LEU A 204 -9.43 -5.27 0.52
N ALA A 205 -10.38 -6.20 0.68
CA ALA A 205 -10.22 -7.60 0.26
C ALA A 205 -9.91 -7.71 -1.23
N TYR A 206 -10.64 -6.99 -2.09
CA TYR A 206 -10.35 -6.99 -3.54
C TYR A 206 -8.96 -6.47 -3.87
N MET A 207 -8.48 -5.43 -3.16
CA MET A 207 -7.11 -4.94 -3.38
C MET A 207 -6.07 -5.96 -2.94
N GLN A 208 -6.27 -6.63 -1.81
CA GLN A 208 -5.38 -7.70 -1.34
C GLN A 208 -5.33 -8.86 -2.34
N ASN A 209 -6.50 -9.34 -2.76
CA ASN A 209 -6.65 -10.37 -3.78
C ASN A 209 -5.92 -10.04 -5.07
N ILE A 210 -5.95 -8.78 -5.53
CA ILE A 210 -5.21 -8.35 -6.74
C ILE A 210 -3.70 -8.49 -6.58
N PHE A 211 -3.14 -8.24 -5.39
CA PHE A 211 -1.72 -8.44 -5.14
C PHE A 211 -1.38 -9.94 -5.15
N SER A 212 -2.14 -10.75 -4.42
CA SER A 212 -1.95 -12.21 -4.39
C SER A 212 -2.15 -12.86 -5.77
N PHE A 213 -3.06 -12.32 -6.58
CA PHE A 213 -3.34 -12.79 -7.94
C PHE A 213 -2.11 -12.75 -8.87
N ASP A 214 -1.19 -11.79 -8.69
CA ASP A 214 0.02 -11.72 -9.53
C ASP A 214 1.05 -12.81 -9.17
N GLU A 215 0.98 -13.33 -7.95
CA GLU A 215 1.91 -14.32 -7.39
C GLU A 215 1.43 -15.77 -7.57
N ARG A 216 0.12 -15.99 -7.74
CA ARG A 216 -0.48 -17.33 -7.90
C ARG A 216 -0.17 -17.99 -9.25
N HIS A 217 0.03 -19.30 -9.20
CA HIS A 217 0.26 -20.18 -10.34
C HIS A 217 -0.96 -21.07 -10.61
N ALA A 218 -1.01 -21.64 -11.81
CA ALA A 218 -2.10 -22.52 -12.23
C ALA A 218 -2.26 -23.73 -11.30
N LYS A 219 -1.16 -24.28 -10.77
CA LYS A 219 -1.19 -25.40 -9.82
C LYS A 219 -1.93 -25.08 -8.51
N ASP A 220 -1.95 -23.82 -8.10
CA ASP A 220 -2.47 -23.38 -6.80
C ASP A 220 -4.00 -23.40 -6.79
N ILE A 221 -4.63 -23.13 -7.95
CA ILE A 221 -6.09 -22.95 -8.08
C ILE A 221 -6.75 -23.99 -9.00
N MET A 222 -5.99 -24.90 -9.59
CA MET A 222 -6.55 -25.89 -10.52
C MET A 222 -7.50 -26.87 -9.84
N VAL A 223 -8.46 -27.39 -10.61
CA VAL A 223 -9.18 -28.61 -10.23
C VAL A 223 -8.26 -29.82 -10.50
N PRO A 224 -7.80 -30.54 -9.46
CA PRO A 224 -6.82 -31.62 -9.63
C PRO A 224 -7.39 -32.77 -10.47
N ARG A 225 -6.50 -33.51 -11.15
CA ARG A 225 -6.87 -34.68 -11.98
C ARG A 225 -7.78 -35.68 -11.28
N THR A 226 -7.56 -35.91 -9.98
CA THR A 226 -8.36 -36.82 -9.17
C THR A 226 -9.83 -36.38 -9.09
N GLN A 227 -10.08 -35.08 -9.01
CA GLN A 227 -11.40 -34.47 -8.85
C GLN A 227 -12.07 -34.10 -10.18
N MET A 228 -11.34 -34.15 -11.30
CA MET A 228 -11.92 -33.90 -12.63
C MET A 228 -13.06 -34.89 -12.94
N VAL A 229 -14.24 -34.36 -13.27
CA VAL A 229 -15.34 -35.13 -13.85
C VAL A 229 -15.15 -35.20 -15.36
N THR A 230 -14.88 -36.39 -15.88
CA THR A 230 -14.56 -36.62 -17.30
C THR A 230 -15.52 -37.63 -17.92
N LEU A 231 -15.76 -37.51 -19.23
CA LEU A 231 -16.52 -38.50 -20.00
C LEU A 231 -15.60 -39.29 -20.92
N ASN A 232 -15.79 -40.60 -20.99
CA ASN A 232 -14.94 -41.48 -21.79
C ASN A 232 -15.51 -41.71 -23.20
N GLU A 233 -14.72 -41.49 -24.25
CA GLU A 233 -15.14 -41.83 -25.61
C GLU A 233 -14.92 -43.33 -25.91
N PRO A 234 -15.90 -44.05 -26.50
CA PRO A 234 -17.22 -43.60 -26.92
C PRO A 234 -18.24 -43.60 -25.78
N PHE A 235 -18.88 -42.46 -25.54
CA PHE A 235 -20.03 -42.34 -24.63
C PHE A 235 -21.32 -42.20 -25.43
N ASN A 236 -22.43 -42.60 -24.80
CA ASN A 236 -23.75 -42.42 -25.39
C ASN A 236 -24.37 -41.07 -24.94
N VAL A 237 -25.38 -40.59 -25.68
CA VAL A 237 -26.02 -39.30 -25.36
C VAL A 237 -26.73 -39.34 -24.00
N ASP A 238 -27.30 -40.47 -23.62
CA ASP A 238 -28.02 -40.62 -22.35
C ASP A 238 -27.07 -40.52 -21.14
N GLU A 239 -25.86 -41.07 -21.26
CA GLU A 239 -24.77 -41.00 -20.28
C GLU A 239 -24.29 -39.55 -20.09
N LEU A 240 -24.04 -38.81 -21.18
CA LEU A 240 -23.73 -37.39 -21.09
C LEU A 240 -24.87 -36.60 -20.42
N LEU A 241 -26.13 -36.89 -20.75
CA LEU A 241 -27.28 -36.23 -20.11
C LEU A 241 -27.42 -36.58 -18.62
N GLU A 242 -27.01 -37.78 -18.20
CA GLU A 242 -26.98 -38.19 -16.80
C GLU A 242 -25.88 -37.44 -16.04
N THR A 243 -24.66 -37.40 -16.59
CA THR A 243 -23.53 -36.63 -16.02
C THR A 243 -23.82 -35.13 -15.92
N ILE A 244 -24.47 -34.54 -16.93
CA ILE A 244 -24.91 -33.12 -16.88
C ILE A 244 -25.91 -32.89 -15.75
N LYS A 245 -26.85 -33.82 -15.53
CA LYS A 245 -27.84 -33.67 -14.44
C LYS A 245 -27.22 -33.81 -13.06
N GLU A 246 -26.23 -34.67 -12.93
CA GLU A 246 -25.55 -34.94 -11.68
C GLU A 246 -24.61 -33.80 -11.28
N HIS A 247 -23.77 -33.33 -12.20
CA HIS A 247 -22.70 -32.38 -11.88
C HIS A 247 -22.94 -30.94 -12.34
N GLN A 248 -23.87 -30.71 -13.28
CA GLN A 248 -24.30 -29.37 -13.73
C GLN A 248 -23.21 -28.43 -14.27
N PHE A 249 -22.00 -28.92 -14.55
CA PHE A 249 -20.94 -28.13 -15.15
C PHE A 249 -21.25 -27.73 -16.60
N THR A 250 -20.67 -26.61 -17.03
CA THR A 250 -20.86 -26.10 -18.39
C THR A 250 -19.97 -26.79 -19.43
N ARG A 251 -18.86 -27.41 -18.98
CA ARG A 251 -17.83 -28.02 -19.81
C ARG A 251 -17.31 -29.31 -19.18
N TYR A 252 -17.20 -30.36 -19.99
CA TYR A 252 -16.70 -31.66 -19.55
C TYR A 252 -15.52 -32.10 -20.42
N PRO A 253 -14.34 -32.38 -19.82
CA PRO A 253 -13.23 -32.99 -20.54
C PRO A 253 -13.57 -34.41 -21.02
N ILE A 254 -13.10 -34.76 -22.22
CA ILE A 254 -13.33 -36.06 -22.85
C ILE A 254 -12.03 -36.83 -22.88
N THR A 255 -12.03 -38.04 -22.33
CA THR A 255 -10.88 -38.94 -22.26
C THR A 255 -10.98 -40.09 -23.25
N GLU A 256 -9.83 -40.69 -23.58
CA GLU A 256 -9.75 -41.96 -24.32
C GLU A 256 -9.57 -43.12 -23.33
N ASP A 257 -10.35 -44.19 -23.50
CA ASP A 257 -10.28 -45.42 -22.71
C ASP A 257 -10.36 -45.22 -21.17
N GLY A 258 -10.92 -44.09 -20.72
CA GLY A 258 -11.07 -43.72 -19.32
C GLY A 258 -9.79 -43.20 -18.67
N ASP A 259 -8.72 -43.01 -19.45
CA ASP A 259 -7.47 -42.49 -18.94
C ASP A 259 -7.47 -40.95 -18.92
N LYS A 260 -7.43 -40.40 -17.71
CA LYS A 260 -7.35 -38.96 -17.49
C LYS A 260 -6.01 -38.33 -17.91
N ASP A 261 -4.98 -39.10 -18.26
CA ASP A 261 -3.78 -38.58 -18.93
C ASP A 261 -3.98 -38.35 -20.43
N HIS A 262 -4.98 -39.00 -21.03
CA HIS A 262 -5.27 -38.93 -22.45
C HIS A 262 -6.56 -38.16 -22.71
N VAL A 263 -6.52 -36.84 -22.50
CA VAL A 263 -7.64 -35.94 -22.79
C VAL A 263 -7.66 -35.55 -24.26
N LYS A 264 -8.74 -35.89 -24.97
CA LYS A 264 -8.94 -35.55 -26.40
C LYS A 264 -9.41 -34.12 -26.62
N GLY A 265 -10.12 -33.55 -25.65
CA GLY A 265 -10.77 -32.26 -25.79
C GLY A 265 -11.83 -32.05 -24.72
N PHE A 266 -12.79 -31.18 -24.98
CA PHE A 266 -13.93 -30.96 -24.08
C PHE A 266 -15.24 -30.79 -24.86
N ILE A 267 -16.37 -30.98 -24.17
CA ILE A 267 -17.70 -30.70 -24.70
C ILE A 267 -18.30 -29.50 -23.99
N ASN A 268 -18.86 -28.58 -24.77
CA ASN A 268 -19.68 -27.49 -24.24
C ASN A 268 -21.14 -27.92 -24.15
N VAL A 269 -21.69 -27.94 -22.94
CA VAL A 269 -23.06 -28.40 -22.68
C VAL A 269 -24.11 -27.56 -23.41
N LYS A 270 -23.94 -26.23 -23.44
CA LYS A 270 -24.89 -25.32 -24.09
C LYS A 270 -24.97 -25.58 -25.59
N GLU A 271 -23.84 -25.75 -26.26
CA GLU A 271 -23.80 -26.11 -27.69
C GLU A 271 -24.43 -27.48 -27.93
N PHE A 272 -24.03 -28.49 -27.15
CA PHE A 272 -24.54 -29.84 -27.25
C PHE A 272 -26.08 -29.89 -27.09
N LEU A 273 -26.62 -29.29 -26.03
CA LEU A 273 -28.06 -29.27 -25.76
C LEU A 273 -28.84 -28.49 -26.82
N THR A 274 -28.27 -27.42 -27.36
CA THR A 274 -28.91 -26.62 -28.43
C THR A 274 -29.10 -27.44 -29.69
N GLU A 275 -28.09 -28.20 -30.11
CA GLU A 275 -28.22 -29.08 -31.29
C GLU A 275 -29.05 -30.33 -30.98
N TYR A 276 -28.99 -30.89 -29.77
CA TYR A 276 -29.83 -32.03 -29.36
C TYR A 276 -31.32 -31.67 -29.43
N ALA A 277 -31.70 -30.48 -28.94
CA ALA A 277 -33.07 -29.98 -29.02
C ALA A 277 -33.57 -29.75 -30.46
N SER A 278 -32.66 -29.58 -31.43
CA SER A 278 -33.01 -29.41 -32.85
C SER A 278 -33.49 -30.69 -33.53
N GLY A 279 -33.32 -31.86 -32.88
CA GLY A 279 -33.81 -33.16 -33.36
C GLY A 279 -33.02 -33.76 -34.53
N LYS A 280 -31.85 -33.21 -34.86
CA LYS A 280 -30.94 -33.78 -35.88
C LYS A 280 -30.19 -34.99 -35.29
N PRO A 281 -29.87 -36.02 -36.11
CA PRO A 281 -29.01 -37.10 -35.67
C PRO A 281 -27.60 -36.55 -35.36
N MET A 282 -27.24 -36.54 -34.08
CA MET A 282 -25.93 -36.12 -33.58
C MET A 282 -25.04 -37.30 -33.27
N LYS A 283 -23.74 -37.16 -33.57
CA LYS A 283 -22.68 -37.94 -32.95
C LYS A 283 -21.99 -37.04 -31.96
N ALA A 284 -21.90 -37.45 -30.71
CA ALA A 284 -21.30 -36.64 -29.66
C ALA A 284 -19.83 -36.29 -29.95
N SER A 285 -19.09 -37.19 -30.61
CA SER A 285 -17.71 -36.95 -31.08
C SER A 285 -17.53 -35.71 -31.97
N ASN A 286 -18.59 -35.24 -32.66
CA ASN A 286 -18.50 -34.05 -33.51
C ASN A 286 -18.49 -32.73 -32.72
N TYR A 287 -18.75 -32.78 -31.41
CA TYR A 287 -18.85 -31.63 -30.51
C TYR A 287 -17.69 -31.57 -29.52
N ILE A 288 -16.68 -32.42 -29.73
CA ILE A 288 -15.42 -32.38 -28.99
C ILE A 288 -14.60 -31.25 -29.59
N HIS A 289 -14.34 -30.23 -28.77
CA HIS A 289 -13.47 -29.11 -29.11
C HIS A 289 -12.08 -29.32 -28.54
N ASP A 290 -11.08 -28.71 -29.19
CA ASP A 290 -9.69 -28.73 -28.71
C ASP A 290 -9.61 -28.08 -27.32
N LEU A 291 -8.87 -28.71 -26.41
CA LEU A 291 -8.63 -28.22 -25.06
C LEU A 291 -7.20 -27.64 -24.97
N PRO A 292 -7.02 -26.31 -24.86
CA PRO A 292 -5.70 -25.72 -24.76
C PRO A 292 -4.95 -26.18 -23.52
N MET A 293 -3.63 -26.34 -23.65
CA MET A 293 -2.76 -26.79 -22.56
C MET A 293 -1.89 -25.65 -22.03
N ILE A 294 -1.76 -25.61 -20.70
CA ILE A 294 -0.84 -24.73 -19.95
C ILE A 294 -0.03 -25.57 -18.96
N SER A 295 1.16 -25.09 -18.56
CA SER A 295 1.96 -25.75 -17.51
C SER A 295 1.42 -25.39 -16.13
N GLU A 296 1.58 -26.29 -15.17
CA GLU A 296 1.26 -26.05 -13.75
C GLU A 296 1.98 -24.84 -13.14
N THR A 297 3.14 -24.47 -13.69
CA THR A 297 3.94 -23.29 -13.28
C THR A 297 3.57 -22.00 -14.03
N THR A 298 2.50 -22.00 -14.83
CA THR A 298 2.04 -20.80 -15.52
C THR A 298 1.35 -19.88 -14.51
N ARG A 299 1.68 -18.58 -14.49
CA ARG A 299 0.95 -17.61 -13.66
C ARG A 299 -0.51 -17.50 -14.09
N ILE A 300 -1.42 -17.34 -13.14
CA ILE A 300 -2.86 -17.26 -13.42
C ILE A 300 -3.21 -16.01 -14.24
N SER A 301 -2.45 -14.92 -14.07
CA SER A 301 -2.55 -13.70 -14.88
C SER A 301 -2.24 -13.95 -16.37
N ASP A 302 -1.17 -14.70 -16.66
CA ASP A 302 -0.81 -15.11 -18.02
C ASP A 302 -1.81 -16.10 -18.62
N ALA A 303 -2.30 -17.04 -17.80
CA ALA A 303 -3.34 -18.00 -18.20
C ALA A 303 -4.62 -17.27 -18.60
N LEU A 304 -5.07 -16.27 -17.81
CA LEU A 304 -6.25 -15.46 -18.11
C LEU A 304 -6.14 -14.77 -19.47
N ILE A 305 -5.01 -14.08 -19.71
CA ILE A 305 -4.76 -13.36 -20.96
C ILE A 305 -4.78 -14.32 -22.15
N ARG A 306 -4.16 -15.50 -21.99
CA ARG A 306 -4.14 -16.51 -23.04
C ARG A 306 -5.53 -17.05 -23.33
N MET A 307 -6.30 -17.40 -22.31
CA MET A 307 -7.68 -17.90 -22.43
C MET A 307 -8.60 -16.87 -23.08
N GLN A 308 -8.48 -15.58 -22.71
CA GLN A 308 -9.18 -14.47 -23.36
C GLN A 308 -8.82 -14.32 -24.84
N ARG A 309 -7.53 -14.44 -25.20
CA ARG A 309 -7.06 -14.33 -26.58
C ARG A 309 -7.53 -15.50 -27.45
N GLU A 310 -7.55 -16.70 -26.89
CA GLU A 310 -7.96 -17.93 -27.56
C GLU A 310 -9.50 -18.14 -27.52
N HIS A 311 -10.23 -17.27 -26.81
CA HIS A 311 -11.67 -17.37 -26.59
C HIS A 311 -12.11 -18.71 -25.99
N VAL A 312 -11.29 -19.27 -25.11
CA VAL A 312 -11.59 -20.48 -24.33
C VAL A 312 -11.80 -20.13 -22.86
N HIS A 313 -12.56 -20.96 -22.17
CA HIS A 313 -12.90 -20.78 -20.76
C HIS A 313 -12.47 -21.97 -19.89
N ILE A 314 -11.80 -22.95 -20.49
CA ILE A 314 -11.23 -24.10 -19.80
C ILE A 314 -9.90 -24.45 -20.47
N SER A 315 -8.90 -24.80 -19.67
CA SER A 315 -7.59 -25.28 -20.13
C SER A 315 -7.20 -26.53 -19.36
N LEU A 316 -6.46 -27.43 -20.02
CA LEU A 316 -5.81 -28.56 -19.38
C LEU A 316 -4.47 -28.12 -18.79
N ILE A 317 -4.19 -28.53 -17.57
CA ILE A 317 -2.89 -28.32 -16.94
C ILE A 317 -2.07 -29.59 -17.07
N ILE A 318 -0.86 -29.42 -17.59
CA ILE A 318 0.13 -30.50 -17.71
C ILE A 318 1.21 -30.36 -16.64
N ASP A 319 1.59 -31.49 -16.06
CA ASP A 319 2.72 -31.60 -15.14
C ASP A 319 4.06 -31.62 -15.90
N GLU A 320 5.16 -31.60 -15.15
CA GLU A 320 6.53 -31.69 -15.67
C GLU A 320 6.89 -32.99 -16.41
N TYR A 321 6.11 -34.07 -16.20
CA TYR A 321 6.30 -35.37 -16.86
C TYR A 321 5.42 -35.51 -18.13
N GLY A 322 4.58 -34.51 -18.42
CA GLY A 322 3.64 -34.50 -19.53
C GLY A 322 2.33 -35.24 -19.25
N GLY A 323 2.07 -35.60 -17.99
CA GLY A 323 0.78 -36.09 -17.52
C GLY A 323 -0.22 -34.95 -17.30
N THR A 324 -1.48 -35.30 -17.06
CA THR A 324 -2.50 -34.31 -16.71
C THR A 324 -2.43 -34.02 -15.20
N ALA A 325 -2.11 -32.79 -14.84
CA ALA A 325 -2.15 -32.32 -13.45
C ALA A 325 -3.59 -31.98 -13.02
N GLY A 326 -4.37 -31.38 -13.93
CA GLY A 326 -5.72 -30.91 -13.65
C GLY A 326 -6.34 -30.10 -14.79
N ILE A 327 -7.40 -29.35 -14.47
CA ILE A 327 -7.99 -28.34 -15.36
C ILE A 327 -8.06 -26.99 -14.65
N LEU A 328 -8.08 -25.93 -15.45
CA LEU A 328 -8.27 -24.57 -14.99
C LEU A 328 -9.40 -23.91 -15.77
N THR A 329 -10.34 -23.28 -15.07
CA THR A 329 -11.40 -22.50 -15.70
C THR A 329 -11.14 -21.00 -15.60
N MET A 330 -11.81 -20.21 -16.44
CA MET A 330 -11.69 -18.75 -16.35
C MET A 330 -12.41 -18.23 -15.12
N GLU A 331 -13.46 -18.94 -14.71
CA GLU A 331 -14.24 -18.70 -13.52
C GLU A 331 -13.36 -18.80 -12.27
N ASP A 332 -12.60 -19.91 -12.10
CA ASP A 332 -11.65 -20.09 -10.97
C ASP A 332 -10.62 -18.94 -10.92
N ILE A 333 -10.10 -18.50 -12.07
CA ILE A 333 -9.13 -17.39 -12.13
C ILE A 333 -9.77 -16.06 -11.69
N LEU A 334 -11.05 -15.83 -11.97
CA LEU A 334 -11.72 -14.58 -11.60
C LEU A 334 -12.14 -14.56 -10.12
N GLU A 335 -12.46 -15.72 -9.58
CA GLU A 335 -12.73 -15.93 -8.16
C GLU A 335 -11.55 -15.50 -7.29
N GLU A 336 -10.32 -15.74 -7.75
CA GLU A 336 -9.10 -15.25 -7.09
C GLU A 336 -9.07 -13.73 -6.87
N ILE A 337 -9.76 -12.95 -7.71
CA ILE A 337 -9.81 -11.49 -7.60
C ILE A 337 -11.04 -11.07 -6.79
N VAL A 338 -12.20 -11.64 -7.10
CA VAL A 338 -13.50 -11.19 -6.60
C VAL A 338 -13.91 -11.91 -5.31
N GLY A 339 -13.21 -12.97 -4.94
CA GLY A 339 -13.63 -13.95 -3.94
C GLY A 339 -14.83 -14.77 -4.42
N GLU A 340 -15.29 -15.66 -3.55
CA GLU A 340 -16.44 -16.55 -3.78
C GLU A 340 -17.69 -15.79 -4.25
N ILE A 341 -18.07 -16.00 -5.51
CA ILE A 341 -19.35 -15.53 -6.05
C ILE A 341 -20.28 -16.73 -6.13
N ARG A 342 -21.09 -16.95 -5.08
CA ARG A 342 -22.13 -17.99 -5.10
C ARG A 342 -23.01 -17.83 -6.33
N ASP A 343 -22.98 -18.81 -7.24
CA ASP A 343 -23.91 -18.85 -8.36
C ASP A 343 -25.31 -19.27 -7.84
N GLU A 344 -26.33 -19.00 -8.65
CA GLU A 344 -27.72 -19.35 -8.35
C GLU A 344 -27.96 -20.88 -8.29
N PHE A 345 -26.93 -21.69 -8.60
CA PHE A 345 -26.94 -23.14 -8.65
C PHE A 345 -26.10 -23.81 -7.55
N ASP A 346 -25.38 -23.03 -6.73
CA ASP A 346 -24.42 -23.54 -5.73
C ASP A 346 -25.02 -23.66 -4.32
N ASP A 347 -26.29 -24.09 -4.22
CA ASP A 347 -26.98 -24.27 -2.93
C ASP A 347 -26.27 -25.31 -2.02
N ASP A 348 -25.40 -26.15 -2.58
CA ASP A 348 -24.64 -27.21 -1.90
C ASP A 348 -23.16 -26.85 -1.62
N GLU A 349 -22.66 -25.68 -2.04
CA GLU A 349 -21.27 -25.26 -1.75
C GLU A 349 -21.10 -24.81 -0.29
N VAL A 350 -20.20 -25.50 0.42
CA VAL A 350 -19.80 -25.18 1.79
C VAL A 350 -18.56 -24.30 1.68
N ASN A 351 -18.59 -23.10 2.29
CA ASN A 351 -17.43 -22.20 2.32
C ASN A 351 -16.17 -22.95 2.75
N ASP A 352 -15.06 -22.70 2.05
CA ASP A 352 -13.77 -23.32 2.30
C ASP A 352 -13.23 -23.10 3.71
N VAL A 353 -13.63 -22.02 4.39
CA VAL A 353 -13.41 -21.80 5.82
C VAL A 353 -14.74 -21.48 6.49
N LEU A 354 -15.27 -22.43 7.25
CA LEU A 354 -16.53 -22.33 7.99
C LEU A 354 -16.28 -22.23 9.49
N ARG A 355 -16.68 -21.12 10.12
CA ARG A 355 -16.64 -20.98 11.59
C ARG A 355 -17.73 -21.82 12.25
N LEU A 356 -17.33 -22.83 13.03
CA LEU A 356 -18.22 -23.69 13.81
C LEU A 356 -18.51 -23.11 15.21
N SER A 357 -17.50 -22.52 15.86
CA SER A 357 -17.62 -21.84 17.16
C SER A 357 -16.51 -20.79 17.34
N ASP A 358 -16.42 -20.14 18.52
CA ASP A 358 -15.53 -19.00 18.72
C ASP A 358 -14.06 -19.27 18.35
N ASN A 359 -13.57 -20.50 18.57
CA ASN A 359 -12.20 -20.94 18.29
C ASN A 359 -12.15 -22.24 17.46
N LYS A 360 -13.21 -22.53 16.69
CA LYS A 360 -13.28 -23.77 15.92
C LYS A 360 -13.74 -23.51 14.50
N TYR A 361 -12.94 -23.92 13.53
CA TYR A 361 -13.17 -23.71 12.10
C TYR A 361 -13.10 -25.05 11.38
N GLN A 362 -13.99 -25.27 10.43
CA GLN A 362 -13.87 -26.33 9.43
C GLN A 362 -13.26 -25.72 8.18
N ILE A 363 -12.19 -26.31 7.68
CA ILE A 363 -11.35 -25.79 6.61
C ILE A 363 -11.22 -26.89 5.54
N ASN A 364 -11.44 -26.53 4.28
CA ASN A 364 -11.21 -27.40 3.14
C ASN A 364 -9.71 -27.70 3.03
N GLY A 365 -9.35 -28.95 2.76
CA GLY A 365 -7.95 -29.38 2.62
C GLY A 365 -7.18 -28.67 1.50
N ARG A 366 -7.87 -28.00 0.58
CA ARG A 366 -7.29 -27.25 -0.54
C ARG A 366 -6.92 -25.81 -0.21
N VAL A 367 -7.34 -25.28 0.94
CA VAL A 367 -7.01 -23.90 1.32
C VAL A 367 -5.50 -23.73 1.40
N LEU A 368 -5.00 -22.65 0.81
CA LEU A 368 -3.57 -22.34 0.76
C LEU A 368 -3.03 -22.00 2.15
N LEU A 369 -1.79 -22.39 2.42
CA LEU A 369 -1.13 -22.04 3.68
C LEU A 369 -0.99 -20.53 3.86
N ASP A 370 -0.71 -19.80 2.77
CA ASP A 370 -0.62 -18.34 2.78
C ASP A 370 -1.95 -17.68 3.16
N ASP A 371 -3.08 -18.19 2.66
CA ASP A 371 -4.42 -17.69 3.02
C ASP A 371 -4.70 -17.90 4.52
N LEU A 372 -4.27 -19.03 5.07
CA LEU A 372 -4.40 -19.31 6.51
C LEU A 372 -3.45 -18.46 7.36
N ASN A 373 -2.27 -18.14 6.84
CA ASN A 373 -1.34 -17.21 7.46
C ASN A 373 -1.94 -15.80 7.49
N ASP A 374 -2.42 -15.29 6.35
CA ASP A 374 -3.03 -13.96 6.28
C ASP A 374 -4.30 -13.85 7.15
N GLN A 375 -5.12 -14.90 7.19
CA GLN A 375 -6.38 -14.88 7.93
C GLN A 375 -6.21 -15.07 9.45
N PHE A 376 -5.30 -15.95 9.87
CA PHE A 376 -5.18 -16.38 11.26
C PHE A 376 -3.81 -16.04 11.90
N GLY A 377 -2.85 -15.53 11.12
CA GLY A 377 -1.47 -15.27 11.53
C GLY A 377 -0.68 -16.55 11.82
N ILE A 378 -1.04 -17.69 11.22
CA ILE A 378 -0.42 -18.99 11.47
C ILE A 378 0.80 -19.16 10.57
N GLU A 379 1.98 -19.32 11.16
CA GLU A 379 3.17 -19.74 10.44
C GLU A 379 3.26 -21.27 10.38
N PHE A 380 3.53 -21.81 9.19
CA PHE A 380 3.62 -23.24 8.94
C PHE A 380 5.09 -23.66 8.79
N GLU A 381 5.61 -24.41 9.77
CA GLU A 381 6.97 -24.97 9.71
C GLU A 381 7.09 -26.03 8.60
N ASP A 382 8.29 -26.17 8.01
CA ASP A 382 8.62 -27.16 6.96
C ASP A 382 7.68 -27.13 5.74
N SER A 383 7.23 -25.94 5.33
CA SER A 383 6.24 -25.73 4.24
C SER A 383 6.82 -25.27 2.90
N GLU A 384 8.16 -25.20 2.74
CA GLU A 384 8.81 -24.59 1.57
C GLU A 384 8.36 -25.14 0.20
N ASP A 385 7.97 -26.42 0.14
CA ASP A 385 7.51 -27.10 -1.08
C ASP A 385 6.00 -27.49 -1.03
N ILE A 386 5.23 -26.87 -0.11
CA ILE A 386 3.85 -27.27 0.19
C ILE A 386 2.92 -26.07 0.15
N ASP A 387 1.95 -26.09 -0.77
CA ASP A 387 1.07 -24.93 -0.98
C ASP A 387 -0.24 -24.99 -0.13
N THR A 388 -0.73 -26.18 0.24
CA THR A 388 -2.07 -26.37 0.85
C THR A 388 -2.03 -26.98 2.25
N ILE A 389 -3.05 -26.72 3.06
CA ILE A 389 -3.19 -27.30 4.42
C ILE A 389 -3.27 -28.82 4.40
N GLY A 390 -3.96 -29.40 3.41
CA GLY A 390 -4.02 -30.85 3.22
C GLY A 390 -2.65 -31.44 2.92
N GLY A 391 -1.86 -30.78 2.07
CA GLY A 391 -0.48 -31.16 1.79
C GLY A 391 0.42 -31.09 3.03
N TRP A 392 0.27 -30.02 3.83
CA TRP A 392 1.08 -29.79 5.02
C TRP A 392 0.84 -30.82 6.11
N LEU A 393 -0.43 -31.16 6.37
CA LEU A 393 -0.79 -32.22 7.31
C LEU A 393 -0.28 -33.59 6.84
N GLN A 394 -0.38 -33.87 5.54
CA GLN A 394 0.09 -35.13 4.97
C GLN A 394 1.62 -35.29 5.04
N ALA A 395 2.37 -34.19 4.91
CA ALA A 395 3.82 -34.17 5.10
C ALA A 395 4.22 -34.47 6.55
N HIS A 396 3.44 -33.97 7.53
CA HIS A 396 3.66 -34.25 8.96
C HIS A 396 3.39 -35.71 9.33
N ASN A 397 2.35 -36.32 8.75
CA ASN A 397 2.06 -37.73 8.97
C ASN A 397 1.35 -38.35 7.75
N THR A 398 2.05 -39.25 7.07
CA THR A 398 1.57 -39.86 5.82
C THR A 398 0.38 -40.83 6.02
N ASN A 399 0.09 -41.26 7.26
CA ASN A 399 -0.94 -42.27 7.58
C ASN A 399 -2.13 -41.71 8.37
N LEU A 400 -2.41 -40.42 8.24
CA LEU A 400 -3.50 -39.79 8.98
C LEU A 400 -4.88 -40.34 8.58
N GLN A 401 -5.67 -40.68 9.59
CA GLN A 401 -7.06 -41.14 9.47
C GLN A 401 -8.04 -40.09 10.02
N PRO A 402 -9.34 -40.19 9.70
CA PRO A 402 -10.35 -39.33 10.33
C PRO A 402 -10.28 -39.41 11.86
N ASN A 403 -10.29 -38.23 12.51
CA ASN A 403 -10.05 -37.96 13.94
C ASN A 403 -8.59 -38.00 14.42
N ASP A 404 -7.60 -38.25 13.55
CA ASP A 404 -6.21 -37.97 13.90
C ASP A 404 -5.99 -36.45 13.95
N TYR A 405 -4.97 -36.02 14.68
CA TYR A 405 -4.66 -34.62 14.87
C TYR A 405 -3.16 -34.32 14.81
N VAL A 406 -2.84 -33.08 14.42
CA VAL A 406 -1.51 -32.48 14.46
C VAL A 406 -1.58 -31.25 15.36
N ASP A 407 -0.75 -31.24 16.41
CA ASP A 407 -0.64 -30.10 17.34
C ASP A 407 0.55 -29.23 16.91
N THR A 408 0.33 -27.93 16.76
CA THR A 408 1.40 -26.92 16.68
C THR A 408 1.61 -26.29 18.07
N GLN A 409 2.50 -25.30 18.17
CA GLN A 409 2.72 -24.58 19.43
C GLN A 409 1.42 -23.96 20.00
N TYR A 410 0.56 -23.44 19.13
CA TYR A 410 -0.66 -22.72 19.51
C TYR A 410 -1.94 -23.48 19.16
N ASP A 411 -1.97 -24.17 18.02
CA ASP A 411 -3.20 -24.66 17.39
C ASP A 411 -3.27 -26.19 17.37
N ARG A 412 -4.48 -26.71 17.22
CA ARG A 412 -4.72 -28.14 16.96
C ARG A 412 -5.48 -28.32 15.65
N TRP A 413 -4.95 -29.15 14.76
CA TRP A 413 -5.54 -29.51 13.48
C TRP A 413 -6.08 -30.93 13.55
N VAL A 414 -7.40 -31.11 13.52
CA VAL A 414 -8.06 -32.42 13.58
C VAL A 414 -8.62 -32.78 12.21
N ILE A 415 -8.36 -33.97 11.71
CA ILE A 415 -8.81 -34.37 10.38
C ILE A 415 -10.25 -34.84 10.46
N SER A 416 -11.14 -34.17 9.74
CA SER A 416 -12.56 -34.51 9.72
C SER A 416 -12.88 -35.54 8.64
N GLU A 417 -12.27 -35.40 7.46
CA GLU A 417 -12.59 -36.22 6.31
C GLU A 417 -11.36 -36.45 5.41
N VAL A 418 -11.19 -37.71 4.98
CA VAL A 418 -10.13 -38.15 4.07
C VAL A 418 -10.77 -39.00 2.98
N ASP A 419 -10.42 -38.73 1.73
CA ASP A 419 -10.79 -39.58 0.59
C ASP A 419 -9.54 -39.93 -0.23
N ASN A 420 -9.32 -41.21 -0.52
CA ASN A 420 -8.20 -41.69 -1.36
C ASN A 420 -6.79 -41.13 -1.01
N HIS A 421 -6.49 -40.98 0.29
CA HIS A 421 -5.25 -40.35 0.83
C HIS A 421 -5.17 -38.84 0.67
N GLN A 422 -6.20 -38.17 0.16
CA GLN A 422 -6.33 -36.72 0.16
C GLN A 422 -7.16 -36.30 1.37
N ILE A 423 -6.66 -35.30 2.11
CA ILE A 423 -7.42 -34.68 3.20
C ILE A 423 -8.45 -33.73 2.58
N ILE A 424 -9.73 -33.97 2.84
CA ILE A 424 -10.84 -33.19 2.26
C ILE A 424 -11.25 -32.07 3.22
N ASN A 425 -11.43 -32.39 4.51
CA ASN A 425 -11.84 -31.42 5.52
C ASN A 425 -10.98 -31.56 6.78
N VAL A 426 -10.57 -30.42 7.32
CA VAL A 426 -9.81 -30.29 8.55
C VAL A 426 -10.57 -29.39 9.52
N ILE A 427 -10.49 -29.68 10.80
CA ILE A 427 -11.01 -28.87 11.87
C ILE A 427 -9.82 -28.19 12.56
N LEU A 428 -9.75 -26.87 12.45
CA LEU A 428 -8.84 -26.04 13.23
C LEU A 428 -9.48 -25.72 14.58
N GLU A 429 -8.81 -26.10 15.66
CA GLU A 429 -9.03 -25.59 17.01
C GLU A 429 -7.96 -24.52 17.27
N PHE A 430 -8.35 -23.26 17.09
CA PHE A 430 -7.47 -22.08 17.12
C PHE A 430 -7.10 -21.72 18.56
N GLU A 431 -5.82 -21.46 18.82
CA GLU A 431 -5.26 -21.21 20.16
C GLU A 431 -5.68 -22.29 21.17
N TYR A 432 -5.63 -23.55 20.75
CA TYR A 432 -6.01 -24.68 21.58
C TYR A 432 -5.07 -24.87 22.79
N HIS A 433 -3.77 -24.63 22.62
CA HIS A 433 -2.76 -24.83 23.68
C HIS A 433 -2.43 -23.53 24.42
N GLU A 434 -2.09 -22.47 23.69
CA GLU A 434 -1.71 -21.16 24.21
C GLU A 434 -2.25 -20.05 23.32
N THR A 435 -2.46 -18.85 23.88
CA THR A 435 -2.83 -17.65 23.12
C THR A 435 -1.63 -17.13 22.33
N ARG A 436 -1.83 -16.80 21.06
CA ARG A 436 -0.77 -16.27 20.21
C ARG A 436 -0.46 -14.82 20.60
N PRO A 437 0.81 -14.43 20.76
CA PRO A 437 1.17 -13.03 20.98
C PRO A 437 0.70 -12.17 19.81
N THR A 438 0.03 -11.05 20.10
CA THR A 438 -0.31 -10.06 19.07
C THR A 438 0.95 -9.30 18.65
N PRO A 439 1.16 -9.02 17.34
CA PRO A 439 2.38 -8.38 16.84
C PRO A 439 2.67 -6.98 17.38
N GLU A 440 1.82 -6.41 18.25
CA GLU A 440 2.07 -5.13 18.94
C GLU A 440 2.83 -5.29 20.28
N GLU A 441 3.09 -6.50 20.79
CA GLU A 441 3.73 -6.70 22.10
C GLU A 441 5.25 -7.03 22.04
N ASP A 442 5.82 -7.32 20.87
CA ASP A 442 7.22 -7.74 20.76
C ASP A 442 8.25 -6.59 20.71
N GLU A 443 7.83 -5.31 20.60
CA GLU A 443 8.79 -4.18 20.63
C GLU A 443 9.26 -3.79 22.05
N ASP A 444 8.59 -4.24 23.12
CA ASP A 444 8.89 -3.79 24.48
C ASP A 444 9.85 -4.70 25.28
N GLU A 445 10.10 -5.94 24.85
CA GLU A 445 10.94 -6.89 25.62
C GLU A 445 12.44 -6.88 25.24
N GLU A 446 12.84 -6.41 24.06
CA GLU A 446 14.28 -6.36 23.69
C GLU A 446 15.05 -5.17 24.30
N SER A 447 14.40 -4.26 25.03
CA SER A 447 15.05 -3.06 25.59
C SER A 447 15.59 -3.18 27.03
N ASN A 448 15.43 -4.34 27.69
CA ASN A 448 15.80 -4.51 29.11
C ASN A 448 17.04 -5.38 29.40
N ASP A 449 17.79 -5.83 28.38
CA ASP A 449 19.10 -6.45 28.59
C ASP A 449 20.20 -5.67 27.86
N ASN A 450 20.67 -4.57 28.48
CA ASN A 450 22.05 -4.05 28.39
C ASN A 450 22.38 -3.04 29.49
#